data_AF-A0A3P7JQN9-F1
#
_entry.id   AF-A0A3P7JQN9-F1
#
_cell.length_a   1.000
_cell.length_b   1.000
_cell.length_c   1.000
_cell.angle_alpha   90.00
_cell.angle_beta   90.00
_cell.angle_gamma   90.00
#
_symmetry.space_group_name_H-M   'P 1'
#
loop_
_entity.id
_entity.type
_entity.pdbx_description
1 polymer ?
#
loop_
_entity_poly.entity_id
_entity_poly.type
_entity_poly.pdbx_seq_one_letter_code
_entity_poly.pdbx_strand_id
1 'polypeptide(L)' 'MELYNASRNFDTLFLYEACIRSILGNSTYFGKIKILPKGSAWARDNWITNSLWSEERDFIIHGWKENQLKKYWRTPVG' A
#
# COMPACT_ATOMS: atom_id res chain seq x y z
N MET A 1 -16.11 2.34 -16.43
CA MET A 1 -16.83 2.69 -15.19
C MET A 1 -18.02 1.77 -14.94
N GLU A 2 -18.69 1.26 -15.99
CA GLU A 2 -19.83 0.32 -15.87
C GLU A 2 -19.53 -0.95 -15.06
N LEU A 3 -18.37 -1.58 -15.27
CA LEU A 3 -17.97 -2.79 -14.52
C LEU A 3 -17.84 -2.53 -13.00
N TYR A 4 -17.37 -1.34 -12.60
CA TYR A 4 -17.33 -0.93 -11.20
C TYR A 4 -18.74 -0.70 -10.65
N ASN A 5 -19.58 0.04 -11.38
CA ASN A 5 -20.96 0.33 -10.97
C ASN A 5 -21.83 -0.93 -10.85
N ALA A 6 -21.52 -1.97 -11.63
CA ALA A 6 -22.19 -3.25 -11.59
C ALA A 6 -21.61 -4.22 -10.52
N SER A 7 -20.47 -3.89 -9.91
CA SER A 7 -19.84 -4.73 -8.89
C SER A 7 -20.70 -4.79 -7.63
N ARG A 8 -20.92 -6.01 -7.13
CA ARG A 8 -21.74 -6.28 -5.92
C ARG A 8 -21.01 -7.11 -4.89
N ASN A 9 -19.80 -7.58 -5.19
CA ASN A 9 -19.02 -8.46 -4.33
C ASN A 9 -17.52 -8.30 -4.61
N PHE A 10 -16.71 -8.92 -3.74
CA PHE A 10 -15.24 -8.84 -3.83
C PHE A 10 -14.69 -9.41 -5.13
N ASP A 11 -15.27 -10.48 -5.67
CA ASP A 11 -14.78 -11.11 -6.90
C ASP A 11 -14.95 -10.18 -8.11
N THR A 12 -16.14 -9.57 -8.25
CA THR A 12 -16.43 -8.63 -9.35
C THR A 12 -15.66 -7.32 -9.20
N LEU A 13 -15.44 -6.85 -7.97
CA LEU A 13 -14.56 -5.71 -7.71
C LEU A 13 -13.11 -6.02 -8.08
N PHE A 14 -12.59 -7.17 -7.67
CA PHE A 14 -11.22 -7.57 -7.96
C PHE A 14 -10.98 -7.72 -9.47
N LEU A 15 -11.96 -8.25 -10.21
CA LEU A 15 -11.89 -8.33 -11.67
C LEU A 15 -11.77 -6.93 -12.30
N TYR A 16 -12.60 -5.97 -11.85
CA TYR A 16 -12.49 -4.59 -12.30
C TYR A 16 -11.11 -3.99 -12.03
N GLU A 17 -10.60 -4.15 -10.81
CA GLU A 17 -9.26 -3.67 -10.43
C GLU A 17 -8.15 -4.29 -11.29
N ALA A 18 -8.24 -5.59 -11.58
CA ALA A 18 -7.29 -6.29 -12.44
C ALA A 18 -7.33 -5.76 -13.89
N CYS A 19 -8.52 -5.50 -14.44
CA CYS A 19 -8.67 -4.89 -15.77
C CYS A 19 -8.04 -3.49 -15.81
N ILE A 20 -8.31 -2.65 -14.81
CA ILE A 20 -7.69 -1.32 -14.72
C ILE A 20 -6.16 -1.45 -14.64
N ARG A 21 -5.64 -2.36 -13.81
CA ARG A 21 -4.20 -2.58 -13.70
C ARG A 21 -3.57 -3.03 -15.02
N SER A 22 -4.27 -3.84 -15.81
CA SER A 22 -3.83 -4.24 -17.15
C SER A 22 -3.74 -3.03 -18.11
N ILE A 23 -4.74 -2.15 -18.09
CA ILE A 23 -4.77 -0.92 -18.91
C ILE A 23 -3.64 0.05 -18.52
N LEU A 24 -3.39 0.22 -17.21
CA LEU A 24 -2.30 1.06 -16.71
C LEU A 24 -0.90 0.52 -17.06
N GLY A 25 -0.80 -0.77 -17.34
CA GLY A 25 0.43 -1.45 -17.73
C GLY A 25 1.51 -1.37 -16.65
N ASN A 26 2.78 -1.26 -17.08
CA ASN A 26 3.93 -1.20 -16.19
C ASN A 26 4.29 0.21 -15.71
N SER A 27 3.46 1.23 -16.04
CA SER A 27 3.72 2.57 -15.53
C SER A 27 3.50 2.62 -14.03
N THR A 28 4.45 3.22 -13.31
CA THR A 28 4.42 3.33 -11.85
C THR A 28 4.13 4.75 -11.38
N TYR A 29 4.17 5.75 -12.27
CA TYR A 29 3.94 7.16 -11.92
C TYR A 29 2.84 7.76 -12.78
N PHE A 30 1.85 8.35 -12.14
CA PHE A 30 0.69 9.00 -12.73
C PHE A 30 0.50 10.37 -12.07
N GLY A 31 1.31 11.34 -12.50
CA GLY A 31 1.38 12.66 -11.86
C GLY A 31 1.85 12.56 -10.42
N LYS A 32 0.97 12.85 -9.46
CA LYS A 32 1.25 12.77 -8.01
C LYS A 32 1.01 11.37 -7.41
N ILE A 33 0.53 10.42 -8.21
CA ILE A 33 0.20 9.06 -7.76
C ILE A 33 1.31 8.11 -8.18
N LYS A 34 1.83 7.34 -7.22
CA LYS A 34 2.78 6.24 -7.47
C LYS A 34 2.10 4.90 -7.19
N ILE A 35 2.09 4.02 -8.19
CA ILE A 35 1.58 2.64 -8.08
C ILE A 35 2.78 1.70 -8.10
N LEU A 36 2.97 0.95 -7.01
CA LEU A 36 4.08 0.01 -6.88
C LEU A 36 3.72 -1.39 -7.41
N PRO A 37 4.68 -2.15 -7.94
CA PRO A 37 4.51 -3.56 -8.22
C PRO A 37 4.00 -4.33 -7.00
N LYS A 38 3.17 -5.35 -7.24
CA LYS A 38 2.66 -6.18 -6.15
C LYS A 38 3.84 -6.89 -5.48
N GLY A 39 3.94 -6.81 -4.16
CA GLY A 39 4.99 -7.48 -3.37
C GLY A 39 6.34 -6.77 -3.36
N SER A 40 6.47 -5.56 -3.92
CA SER A 40 7.73 -4.81 -3.89
C SER A 40 7.87 -3.83 -2.72
N ALA A 41 6.80 -3.62 -1.94
CA ALA A 41 6.80 -2.68 -0.82
C ALA A 41 5.75 -3.07 0.24
N TRP A 42 5.89 -2.48 1.42
CA TRP A 42 5.12 -2.82 2.60
C TRP A 42 4.15 -1.70 3.01
N ALA A 43 2.94 -2.09 3.42
CA ALA A 43 2.11 -1.25 4.27
C ALA A 43 2.59 -1.45 5.70
N ARG A 44 3.13 -0.39 6.31
CA ARG A 44 3.80 -0.48 7.60
C ARG A 44 2.94 0.13 8.70
N ASP A 45 2.71 -0.63 9.75
CA ASP A 45 2.16 -0.12 10.99
C ASP A 45 3.19 0.76 11.71
N ASN A 46 2.85 2.02 11.98
CA ASN A 46 3.80 3.00 12.55
C ASN A 46 4.34 2.57 13.92
N TRP A 47 3.48 1.95 14.75
CA TRP A 47 3.80 1.59 16.13
C TRP A 47 4.89 0.52 16.25
N ILE A 48 5.04 -0.34 15.23
CA ILE A 48 6.06 -1.40 15.19
C ILE A 48 7.46 -0.83 14.98
N THR A 49 7.56 0.33 14.34
CA THR A 49 8.85 0.91 13.92
C THR A 49 9.11 2.27 14.53
N ASN A 50 8.30 2.70 15.51
CA ASN A 50 8.35 4.06 16.06
C ASN A 50 8.27 5.15 14.99
N SER A 51 7.39 4.97 14.01
CA SER A 51 7.21 5.88 12.89
C SER A 51 8.48 6.06 12.01
N LEU A 52 9.45 5.15 12.08
CA LEU A 52 10.56 5.11 11.13
C LEU A 52 10.05 4.69 9.74
N TRP A 53 10.68 5.27 8.72
CA TRP A 53 10.30 5.10 7.31
C TRP A 53 11.49 4.65 6.47
N SER A 54 11.26 3.70 5.58
CA SER A 54 12.20 3.28 4.54
C SER A 54 11.71 3.72 3.17
N GLU A 55 12.42 4.65 2.53
CA GLU A 55 12.07 5.12 1.17
C GLU A 55 12.08 4.00 0.12
N GLU A 56 12.88 2.96 0.35
CA GLU A 56 13.02 1.82 -0.56
C GLU A 56 11.92 0.77 -0.37
N ARG A 57 11.45 0.57 0.87
CA ARG A 57 10.59 -0.58 1.24
C ARG A 57 9.17 -0.19 1.61
N ASP A 58 8.92 1.05 2.01
CA ASP A 58 7.63 1.45 2.56
C ASP A 58 6.77 2.15 1.51
N PHE A 59 5.53 1.67 1.38
CA PHE A 59 4.54 2.22 0.46
C PHE A 59 3.58 3.19 1.15
N ILE A 60 3.10 2.79 2.32
CA ILE A 60 2.12 3.57 3.09
C ILE A 60 2.26 3.26 4.58
N ILE A 61 2.09 4.28 5.41
CA ILE A 61 1.90 4.09 6.85
C ILE A 61 0.42 3.76 7.08
N HIS A 62 0.16 2.59 7.64
CA HIS A 62 -1.17 2.15 8.03
C HIS A 62 -1.33 2.24 9.55
N GLY A 63 -2.58 2.44 10.01
CA GLY A 63 -2.95 2.26 11.41
C GLY A 63 -2.18 3.16 12.37
N TRP A 64 -2.20 4.48 12.15
CA TRP A 64 -1.53 5.48 13.00
C TRP A 64 -2.01 5.38 14.46
N LYS A 65 -1.24 4.69 15.31
CA LYS A 65 -1.57 4.41 16.72
C LYS A 65 -0.42 4.81 17.64
N GLU A 66 -0.31 6.10 17.92
CA GLU A 66 0.79 6.66 18.74
C GLU A 66 0.87 6.07 20.15
N ASN A 67 -0.28 5.77 20.74
CA ASN A 67 -0.32 5.16 22.07
C ASN A 67 0.26 3.73 22.13
N GLN A 68 0.58 3.12 20.99
CA GLN A 68 1.15 1.77 20.89
C GLN A 68 2.64 1.77 20.51
N LEU A 69 3.28 2.94 20.40
CA LEU A 69 4.69 3.05 20.02
C LEU A 69 5.60 2.23 20.96
N LYS A 70 6.37 1.30 20.39
CA LYS A 70 7.27 0.41 21.13
C LYS A 70 8.66 1.02 21.27
N LYS A 71 9.12 1.37 22.47
CA LYS A 71 10.51 1.80 22.65
C LYS A 71 11.50 0.68 22.30
N TYR A 72 12.38 0.96 21.34
CA TYR A 72 13.52 0.09 21.01
C TYR A 72 14.82 0.80 21.41
N TRP A 73 15.77 0.03 21.94
CA TRP A 73 17.10 0.52 22.32
C TRP A 73 18.11 0.48 21.17
N ARG A 74 17.73 -0.12 20.04
CA ARG A 74 18.42 -0.11 18.74
C ARG A 74 17.39 -0.07 17.62
N THR A 75 17.77 0.47 16.46
CA THR A 75 16.94 0.41 15.25
C THR A 75 16.66 -1.06 14.90
N PRO A 76 15.39 -1.49 14.84
CA PRO A 76 15.06 -2.81 14.32
C PRO A 76 15.42 -2.81 12.84
N VAL A 77 16.56 -3.41 12.50
CA VAL A 77 16.92 -3.70 11.10
C VAL A 77 16.02 -4.85 10.66
N GLY A 78 15.04 -4.53 9.82
CA GLY A 78 14.22 -5.48 9.08
C GLY A 78 14.48 -5.32 7.60
#